data_AF-A0A8J9YM44-F1
#
_entry.id   AF-A0A8J9YM44-F1
#
_cell.length_a   1.000
_cell.length_b   1.000
_cell.length_c   1.000
_cell.angle_alpha   90.00
_cell.angle_beta   90.00
_cell.angle_gamma   90.00
#
_symmetry.space_group_name_H-M   'P 1'
#
loop_
_entity.id
_entity.type
_entity.pdbx_description
1 polymer ?
#
loop_
_entity_poly.entity_id
_entity_poly.type
_entity_poly.pdbx_seq_one_letter_code
_entity_poly.pdbx_strand_id
1 'polypeptide(L)'
;MSEFVVLRRVLCEFFIGHGTKSEDIQKYLEQHHHLSSEKSELIVKRIQKTLITAFNDRWTKCNRTKERFFSNNISWLDGIFKVQFEEAPMDITPTTSEERGRPPKSYEDLSEKSKKRKNMELVQEYGLEYIHNAYVQGLRAEGEIEEATVVSMMRNCE
;
A
#
# COMPACT_ATOMS: atom_id res chain seq x y z
N MET A 1 6.84 30.31 2.96
CA MET A 1 5.48 30.05 3.48
C MET A 1 4.96 28.81 2.76
N SER A 2 5.08 27.65 3.42
CA SER A 2 5.11 26.34 2.75
C SER A 2 3.90 25.48 3.13
N GLU A 3 2.70 26.05 3.17
CA GLU A 3 1.48 25.29 3.36
C GLU A 3 0.29 25.85 2.58
N PHE A 4 -0.58 24.96 2.12
CA PHE A 4 -1.87 25.27 1.53
C PHE A 4 -2.96 24.97 2.54
N VAL A 5 -3.83 25.97 2.76
CA VAL A 5 -4.90 25.90 3.76
C VAL A 5 -6.18 26.41 3.11
N VAL A 6 -7.24 25.62 3.14
CA VAL A 6 -8.56 25.99 2.61
C VAL A 6 -9.67 25.34 3.43
N LEU A 7 -10.81 26.01 3.56
CA LEU A 7 -11.98 25.41 4.20
C LEU A 7 -12.51 24.26 3.34
N ARG A 8 -12.91 23.15 3.98
CA ARG A 8 -13.55 22.03 3.27
C ARG A 8 -14.82 22.47 2.56
N ARG A 9 -15.55 23.42 3.15
CA ARG A 9 -16.72 24.06 2.54
C ARG A 9 -16.45 24.55 1.11
N VAL A 10 -15.37 25.31 0.92
CA VAL A 10 -15.00 25.89 -0.38
C VAL A 10 -14.72 24.80 -1.41
N LEU A 11 -13.97 23.77 -1.03
CA LEU A 11 -13.69 22.64 -1.91
C LEU A 11 -14.95 21.83 -2.25
N CYS A 12 -15.85 21.63 -1.28
CA CYS A 12 -17.10 20.89 -1.51
C CYS A 12 -18.08 21.68 -2.40
N GLU A 13 -18.13 23.01 -2.26
CA GLU A 13 -18.88 23.88 -3.18
C GLU A 13 -18.36 23.74 -4.61
N PHE A 14 -17.04 23.74 -4.78
CA PHE A 14 -16.41 23.48 -6.06
C PHE A 14 -16.80 22.10 -6.62
N PHE A 15 -16.70 21.03 -5.82
CA PHE A 15 -17.02 19.67 -6.26
C PHE A 15 -18.47 19.50 -6.70
N ILE A 16 -19.42 20.17 -6.04
CA ILE A 16 -20.83 20.13 -6.41
C ILE A 16 -21.07 20.82 -7.76
N GLY A 17 -20.38 21.94 -8.02
CA GLY A 17 -20.56 22.70 -9.26
C GLY A 17 -19.79 22.14 -10.47
N HIS A 18 -18.60 21.58 -10.25
CA HIS A 18 -17.63 21.29 -11.32
C HIS A 18 -17.21 19.80 -11.34
N GLY A 19 -17.57 19.03 -10.32
CA GLY A 19 -17.19 17.63 -10.19
C GLY A 19 -15.86 17.41 -9.47
N THR A 20 -15.39 16.17 -9.49
CA THR A 20 -14.27 15.68 -8.66
C THR A 20 -13.08 15.17 -9.50
N LYS A 21 -13.05 15.48 -10.80
CA LYS A 21 -11.95 15.06 -11.69
C LYS A 21 -10.67 15.82 -11.37
N SER A 22 -9.53 15.13 -11.50
CA SER A 22 -8.20 15.69 -11.21
C SER A 22 -7.94 17.00 -11.96
N GLU A 23 -8.24 16.99 -13.26
CA GLU A 23 -7.96 18.11 -14.18
C GLU A 23 -8.71 19.39 -13.78
N ASP A 24 -9.96 19.24 -13.36
CA ASP A 24 -10.82 20.36 -12.97
C ASP A 24 -10.34 20.95 -11.64
N ILE A 25 -9.98 20.09 -10.67
CA ILE A 25 -9.42 20.51 -9.39
C ILE A 25 -8.08 21.21 -9.60
N GLN A 26 -7.22 20.66 -10.46
CA GLN A 26 -5.91 21.24 -10.75
C GLN A 26 -6.05 22.63 -11.37
N LYS A 27 -6.89 22.78 -12.40
CA LYS A 27 -7.16 24.09 -13.03
C LYS A 27 -7.68 25.10 -12.01
N TYR A 28 -8.60 24.69 -11.14
CA TYR A 28 -9.12 25.53 -10.07
C TYR A 28 -8.01 26.02 -9.13
N LEU A 29 -7.12 25.12 -8.69
CA LEU A 29 -6.01 25.46 -7.80
C LEU A 29 -4.99 26.40 -8.46
N GLU A 30 -4.67 26.19 -9.73
CA GLU A 30 -3.75 27.03 -10.48
C GLU A 30 -4.32 28.43 -10.72
N GLN A 31 -5.62 28.52 -11.06
CA GLN A 31 -6.30 29.78 -11.37
C GLN A 31 -6.61 30.61 -10.13
N HIS A 32 -7.12 29.99 -9.06
CA HIS A 32 -7.62 30.72 -7.89
C HIS A 32 -6.59 30.90 -6.78
N HIS A 33 -5.55 30.07 -6.74
CA HIS A 33 -4.53 30.11 -5.68
C HIS A 33 -3.12 30.42 -6.19
N HIS A 34 -2.95 30.69 -7.49
CA HIS A 34 -1.65 31.00 -8.12
C HIS A 34 -0.55 29.99 -7.77
N LEU A 35 -0.93 28.72 -7.67
CA LEU A 35 -0.01 27.63 -7.34
C LEU A 35 0.77 27.19 -8.59
N SER A 36 2.03 26.77 -8.39
CA SER A 36 2.78 26.09 -9.45
C SER A 36 2.15 24.74 -9.78
N SER A 37 2.33 24.28 -11.02
CA SER A 37 1.81 22.99 -11.51
C SER A 37 2.23 21.81 -10.62
N GLU A 38 3.45 21.83 -10.10
CA GLU A 38 3.95 20.80 -9.18
C GLU A 38 3.21 20.79 -7.83
N LYS A 39 2.96 21.97 -7.25
CA LYS A 39 2.24 22.09 -5.97
C LYS A 39 0.76 21.76 -6.12
N SER A 40 0.13 22.17 -7.23
CA SER A 40 -1.26 21.85 -7.52
C SER A 40 -1.45 20.34 -7.65
N GLU A 41 -0.56 19.63 -8.34
CA GLU A 41 -0.62 18.17 -8.49
C GLU A 41 -0.55 17.44 -7.13
N LEU A 42 0.36 17.87 -6.24
CA LEU A 42 0.50 17.28 -4.91
C LEU A 42 -0.77 17.48 -4.06
N ILE A 43 -1.36 18.68 -4.12
CA ILE A 43 -2.64 18.96 -3.45
C ILE A 43 -3.76 18.10 -4.02
N VAL A 44 -3.87 17.97 -5.35
CA VAL A 44 -4.90 17.14 -6.01
C VAL A 44 -4.81 15.69 -5.53
N LYS A 45 -3.60 15.10 -5.53
CA LYS A 45 -3.37 13.74 -5.01
C LYS A 45 -3.85 13.61 -3.56
N ARG A 46 -3.57 14.61 -2.72
CA ARG A 46 -4.00 14.61 -1.32
C ARG A 46 -5.51 14.74 -1.18
N ILE A 47 -6.15 15.60 -1.95
CA ILE A 47 -7.61 15.78 -2.01
C ILE A 47 -8.28 14.46 -2.41
N GLN A 48 -7.79 13.81 -3.46
CA GLN A 48 -8.32 12.53 -3.93
C GLN A 48 -8.25 11.43 -2.88
N LYS A 49 -7.10 11.31 -2.20
CA LYS A 49 -6.88 10.28 -1.19
C LYS A 49 -7.71 10.48 0.09
N THR A 50 -8.02 11.72 0.46
CA THR A 50 -8.56 12.03 1.80
C THR A 50 -9.94 12.66 1.80
N LEU A 51 -10.22 13.57 0.87
CA LEU A 51 -11.41 14.40 0.91
C LEU A 51 -12.51 13.89 -0.02
N ILE A 52 -12.17 13.39 -1.21
CA ILE A 52 -13.18 12.98 -2.21
C ILE A 52 -14.02 11.80 -1.74
N THR A 53 -13.40 10.79 -1.12
CA THR A 53 -14.15 9.65 -0.59
C THR A 53 -15.15 10.08 0.50
N ALA A 54 -14.68 10.89 1.46
CA ALA A 54 -15.53 11.42 2.52
C ALA A 54 -16.65 12.34 1.97
N PHE A 55 -16.34 13.13 0.95
CA PHE A 55 -17.31 13.96 0.24
C PHE A 55 -18.38 13.09 -0.43
N ASN A 56 -17.99 12.11 -1.25
CA ASN A 56 -18.93 11.26 -2.00
C ASN A 56 -19.88 10.48 -1.09
N ASP A 57 -19.37 9.94 0.02
CA ASP A 57 -20.18 9.23 1.01
C ASP A 57 -21.25 10.16 1.62
N ARG A 58 -20.85 11.36 2.03
CA ARG A 58 -21.76 12.36 2.62
C ARG A 58 -22.74 12.92 1.59
N TRP A 59 -22.27 13.14 0.37
CA TRP A 59 -23.06 13.64 -0.75
C TRP A 59 -24.16 12.66 -1.12
N THR A 60 -23.82 11.38 -1.19
CA THR A 60 -24.77 10.29 -1.47
C THR A 60 -25.79 10.14 -0.33
N LYS A 61 -25.36 10.19 0.93
CA LYS A 61 -26.27 10.18 2.10
C LYS A 61 -27.26 11.35 2.13
N CYS A 62 -26.90 12.47 1.52
CA CYS A 62 -27.77 13.63 1.40
C CYS A 62 -28.60 13.63 0.11
N ASN A 63 -28.73 12.49 -0.57
CA ASN A 63 -29.41 12.33 -1.86
C ASN A 63 -28.92 13.31 -2.94
N ARG A 64 -27.65 13.71 -2.87
CA ARG A 64 -27.05 14.68 -3.79
C ARG A 64 -27.82 16.01 -3.85
N THR A 65 -28.42 16.43 -2.74
CA THR A 65 -29.11 17.71 -2.61
C THR A 65 -28.21 18.70 -1.88
N LYS A 66 -27.93 19.85 -2.51
CA LYS A 66 -26.96 20.84 -2.03
C LYS A 66 -27.33 21.34 -0.63
N GLU A 67 -28.54 21.85 -0.46
CA GLU A 67 -29.02 22.45 0.78
C GLU A 67 -28.94 21.45 1.94
N ARG A 68 -29.38 20.21 1.69
CA ARG A 68 -29.35 19.11 2.66
C ARG A 68 -27.93 18.71 3.04
N PHE A 69 -27.01 18.73 2.09
CA PHE A 69 -25.61 18.44 2.35
C PHE A 69 -24.98 19.49 3.27
N PHE A 70 -25.19 20.77 2.98
CA PHE A 70 -24.65 21.85 3.81
C PHE A 70 -25.26 21.86 5.21
N SER A 71 -26.58 21.70 5.34
CA SER A 71 -27.23 21.69 6.65
C SER A 71 -26.85 20.49 7.52
N ASN A 72 -26.71 19.29 6.93
CA ASN A 72 -26.44 18.08 7.69
C ASN A 72 -24.94 17.87 8.02
N ASN A 73 -24.03 18.59 7.35
CA ASN A 73 -22.59 18.38 7.48
C ASN A 73 -21.82 19.63 7.94
N ILE A 74 -22.50 20.64 8.51
CA ILE A 74 -21.90 21.93 8.93
C ILE A 74 -20.59 21.73 9.71
N SER A 75 -20.63 20.93 10.78
CA SER A 75 -19.47 20.68 11.64
C SER A 75 -18.27 20.07 10.91
N TRP A 76 -18.52 19.26 9.87
CA TRP A 76 -17.46 18.68 9.06
C TRP A 76 -16.94 19.67 8.01
N LEU A 77 -17.82 20.49 7.43
CA LEU A 77 -17.52 21.48 6.40
C LEU A 77 -16.75 22.70 6.92
N ASP A 78 -16.98 23.06 8.19
CA ASP A 78 -16.24 24.13 8.88
C ASP A 78 -14.81 23.68 9.27
N GLY A 79 -14.48 22.40 9.03
CA GLY A 79 -13.13 21.89 9.14
C GLY A 79 -12.20 22.43 8.05
N ILE A 80 -10.92 22.53 8.40
CA ILE A 80 -9.86 22.98 7.51
C ILE A 80 -9.26 21.78 6.76
N PHE A 81 -8.92 21.99 5.49
CA PHE A 81 -8.05 21.13 4.70
C PHE A 81 -6.68 21.80 4.59
N LYS A 82 -5.64 21.08 5.03
CA LYS A 82 -4.27 21.58 5.09
C LYS A 82 -3.32 20.60 4.41
N VAL A 83 -2.41 21.14 3.60
CA VAL A 83 -1.32 20.40 2.95
C VAL A 83 -0.03 21.15 3.24
N GLN A 84 0.91 20.47 3.89
CA GLN A 84 2.26 20.99 4.10
C GLN A 84 3.11 20.62 2.88
N PHE A 85 3.80 21.62 2.34
CA PHE A 85 4.83 21.42 1.33
C PHE A 85 6.15 21.28 2.07
N GLU A 86 6.35 20.14 2.72
CA GLU A 86 7.67 19.81 3.25
C GLU A 86 8.60 19.61 2.04
N GLU A 87 9.74 20.29 2.03
CA GLU A 87 10.87 19.90 1.20
C GLU A 87 11.31 18.55 1.73
N ALA A 88 10.85 17.47 1.10
CA ALA A 88 11.22 16.13 1.53
C ALA A 88 12.76 16.05 1.54
N PRO A 89 13.40 15.58 2.63
CA PRO A 89 14.76 15.11 2.50
C PRO A 89 14.75 14.02 1.43
N MET A 90 15.60 14.19 0.40
CA MET A 90 15.95 13.13 -0.52
C MET A 90 16.56 12.01 0.31
N ASP A 91 15.72 11.08 0.78
CA ASP A 91 16.04 9.72 1.23
C ASP A 91 14.84 9.17 2.01
N ILE A 92 13.75 8.86 1.31
CA ILE A 92 12.74 7.94 1.83
C ILE A 92 12.74 6.73 0.92
N THR A 93 13.65 5.80 1.19
CA THR A 93 13.49 4.42 0.73
C THR A 93 12.09 3.97 1.18
N PRO A 94 11.22 3.47 0.29
CA PRO A 94 9.89 3.04 0.68
C PRO A 94 10.01 1.91 1.71
N THR A 95 9.65 2.19 2.96
CA THR A 95 9.57 1.17 4.01
C THR A 95 8.30 0.35 3.75
N THR A 96 8.41 -0.68 2.91
CA THR A 96 7.35 -1.67 2.66
C THR A 96 7.32 -2.78 3.72
N SER A 97 8.00 -2.62 4.85
CA SER A 97 8.24 -3.72 5.81
C SER A 97 7.21 -3.85 6.94
N GLU A 98 5.95 -3.51 6.70
CA GLU A 98 4.87 -4.06 7.53
C GLU A 98 4.16 -5.13 6.70
N GLU A 99 4.46 -6.40 6.98
CA GLU A 99 3.84 -7.57 6.36
C GLU A 99 2.32 -7.54 6.57
N ARG A 100 1.60 -6.84 5.69
CA ARG A 100 0.15 -6.92 5.60
C ARG A 100 -0.20 -8.21 4.86
N GLY A 101 -0.81 -9.15 5.57
CA GLY A 101 -1.25 -10.41 4.98
C GLY A 101 -1.81 -11.39 6.00
N ARG A 102 -2.36 -12.50 5.51
CA ARG A 102 -2.69 -13.66 6.35
C ARG A 102 -1.38 -14.18 6.96
N PRO A 103 -1.32 -14.45 8.27
CA PRO A 103 -0.14 -15.04 8.89
C PRO A 103 0.33 -16.27 8.10
N PRO A 104 1.63 -16.37 7.77
CA PRO A 104 2.15 -17.52 7.07
C PRO A 104 1.91 -18.76 7.92
N LYS A 105 1.43 -19.84 7.28
CA LYS A 105 1.36 -21.15 7.91
C LYS A 105 2.77 -21.75 8.01
N SER A 106 3.00 -22.54 9.05
CA SER A 106 4.16 -23.44 9.15
C SER A 106 4.21 -24.36 7.91
N TYR A 107 5.40 -24.88 7.57
CA TYR A 107 5.54 -25.76 6.41
C TYR A 107 4.74 -27.06 6.59
N GLU A 108 4.65 -27.54 7.84
CA GLU A 108 3.97 -28.74 8.28
C GLU A 108 2.45 -28.63 8.04
N ASP A 109 1.88 -27.44 8.24
CA ASP A 109 0.45 -27.14 8.09
C ASP A 109 -0.01 -26.83 6.66
N LEU A 110 0.92 -26.87 5.68
CA LEU A 110 0.61 -26.64 4.28
C LEU A 110 -0.01 -27.88 3.63
N SER A 111 -0.86 -27.65 2.63
CA SER A 111 -1.31 -28.75 1.76
C SER A 111 -0.15 -29.27 0.91
N GLU A 112 -0.21 -30.55 0.50
CA GLU A 112 0.81 -31.17 -0.36
C GLU A 112 1.07 -30.39 -1.65
N LYS A 113 0.02 -29.83 -2.26
CA LYS A 113 0.15 -28.95 -3.44
C LYS A 113 0.99 -27.70 -3.14
N SER A 114 0.84 -27.11 -1.95
CA SER A 114 1.57 -25.91 -1.53
C SER A 114 3.01 -26.23 -1.16
N LYS A 115 3.24 -27.36 -0.48
CA LYS A 115 4.60 -27.89 -0.19
C LYS A 115 5.37 -28.14 -1.48
N LYS A 116 4.75 -28.83 -2.45
CA LYS A 116 5.36 -29.08 -3.76
C LYS A 116 5.75 -27.80 -4.47
N ARG A 117 4.91 -26.76 -4.44
CA ARG A 117 5.22 -25.45 -5.02
C ARG A 117 6.43 -24.81 -4.33
N LYS A 118 6.43 -24.73 -3.00
CA LYS A 118 7.56 -24.17 -2.22
C LYS A 118 8.86 -24.94 -2.47
N ASN A 119 8.82 -26.26 -2.51
CA ASN A 119 10.00 -27.07 -2.77
C ASN A 119 10.53 -26.84 -4.19
N MET A 120 9.65 -26.67 -5.17
CA MET A 120 10.06 -26.38 -6.54
C MET A 120 10.70 -24.99 -6.66
N GLU A 121 10.21 -23.99 -5.92
CA GLU A 121 10.86 -22.68 -5.80
C GLU A 121 12.28 -22.83 -5.23
N LEU A 122 12.43 -23.55 -4.11
CA LEU A 122 13.76 -23.82 -3.52
C LEU A 122 14.71 -24.55 -4.46
N VAL A 123 14.21 -25.57 -5.17
CA VAL A 123 15.00 -26.34 -6.14
C VAL A 123 15.44 -25.47 -7.31
N GLN A 124 14.60 -24.54 -7.77
CA GLN A 124 14.95 -23.61 -8.84
C GLN A 124 15.97 -22.56 -8.39
N GLU A 125 15.85 -22.07 -7.16
CA GLU A 125 16.71 -21.02 -6.62
C GLU A 125 18.11 -21.54 -6.25
N TYR A 126 18.19 -22.68 -5.57
CA TYR A 126 19.44 -23.18 -5.00
C TYR A 126 19.99 -24.44 -5.69
N GLY A 127 19.16 -25.14 -6.47
CA GLY A 127 19.53 -26.40 -7.10
C GLY A 127 19.47 -27.61 -6.17
N LEU A 128 19.35 -28.80 -6.77
CA LEU A 128 19.17 -30.06 -6.05
C LEU A 128 20.41 -30.49 -5.23
N GLU A 129 21.61 -30.10 -5.68
CA GLU A 129 22.85 -30.42 -4.97
C GLU A 129 22.97 -29.65 -3.65
N TYR A 130 22.68 -28.35 -3.68
CA TYR A 130 22.68 -27.52 -2.49
C TYR A 130 21.69 -28.02 -1.44
N ILE A 131 20.46 -28.35 -1.87
CA ILE A 131 19.40 -28.85 -0.98
C ILE A 131 19.81 -30.17 -0.31
N HIS A 132 20.42 -31.09 -1.06
CA HIS A 132 20.91 -32.35 -0.49
C HIS A 132 22.02 -32.15 0.52
N ASN A 133 22.98 -31.27 0.22
CA ASN A 133 24.07 -30.99 1.15
C ASN A 133 23.54 -30.32 2.43
N ALA A 134 22.58 -29.41 2.31
CA ALA A 134 21.89 -28.82 3.45
C ALA A 134 21.15 -29.87 4.29
N TYR A 135 20.47 -30.84 3.65
CA TYR A 135 19.79 -31.93 4.33
C TYR A 135 20.76 -32.85 5.08
N VAL A 136 21.85 -33.28 4.45
CA VAL A 136 22.90 -34.11 5.10
C VAL A 136 23.54 -33.38 6.28
N GLN A 137 23.77 -32.07 6.16
CA GLN A 137 24.27 -31.25 7.27
C GLN A 137 23.26 -31.14 8.41
N GLY A 138 21.97 -30.99 8.10
CA GLY A 138 20.88 -30.98 9.07
C GLY A 138 20.82 -32.28 9.89
N LEU A 139 20.84 -33.43 9.23
CA LEU A 139 20.84 -34.74 9.90
C LEU A 139 22.04 -34.89 10.85
N ARG A 140 23.24 -34.46 10.43
CA ARG A 140 24.43 -34.49 11.30
C ARG A 140 24.30 -33.56 12.51
N ALA A 141 23.67 -32.40 12.34
CA ALA A 141 23.43 -31.45 13.42
C ALA A 141 22.41 -31.98 14.44
N GLU A 142 21.44 -32.78 13.98
CA GLU A 142 20.44 -33.45 14.81
C GLU A 142 20.98 -34.73 15.50
N GLY A 143 22.17 -35.20 15.10
CA GLY A 143 22.82 -36.39 15.65
C GLY A 143 22.55 -37.68 14.86
N GLU A 144 21.82 -37.60 13.76
CA GLU A 144 21.43 -38.72 12.88
C GLU A 144 22.57 -39.06 11.88
N ILE A 145 23.71 -39.50 12.41
CA ILE A 145 24.94 -39.75 11.64
C ILE A 145 24.77 -40.91 10.65
N GLU A 146 24.08 -41.97 11.06
CA GLU A 146 23.85 -43.15 10.20
C GLU A 146 22.98 -42.78 8.99
N GLU A 147 21.88 -42.05 9.21
CA GLU A 147 20.99 -41.58 8.14
C GLU A 147 21.71 -40.65 7.17
N ALA A 148 22.49 -39.70 7.69
CA ALA A 148 23.31 -38.80 6.88
C ALA A 148 24.29 -39.57 5.97
N THR A 149 24.85 -40.67 6.48
CA THR A 149 25.77 -41.54 5.75
C THR A 149 25.06 -42.30 4.63
N VAL A 150 23.91 -42.91 4.94
CA VAL A 150 23.09 -43.65 3.96
C VAL A 150 22.63 -42.74 2.82
N VAL A 151 22.11 -41.56 3.14
CA VAL A 151 21.63 -40.58 2.15
C VAL A 151 22.77 -40.13 1.23
N SER A 152 23.94 -39.84 1.80
CA SER A 152 25.12 -39.47 1.02
C SER A 152 25.61 -40.61 0.11
N MET A 153 25.48 -41.87 0.53
CA MET A 153 25.88 -43.02 -0.29
C MET A 153 24.89 -43.26 -1.43
N MET A 154 23.58 -43.16 -1.18
CA MET A 154 22.55 -43.38 -2.20
C MET A 154 22.68 -42.44 -3.41
N ARG A 155 23.14 -41.20 -3.19
CA ARG A 155 23.34 -40.22 -4.26
C ARG A 155 24.58 -40.49 -5.13
N ASN A 156 25.58 -41.19 -4.59
CA ASN A 156 26.85 -41.47 -5.28
C ASN A 156 26.88 -42.86 -5.96
N CYS A 157 25.78 -43.61 -5.90
CA CYS A 157 25.65 -44.94 -6.48
C CYS A 157 25.14 -44.93 -7.94
N GLU A 158 25.31 -43.82 -8.67
CA GLU A 158 25.02 -43.73 -10.12
C GLU A 158 26.20 -44.21 -10.98
#